data_AF-A0A955RYY5-F1
#
_entry.id   AF-A0A955RYY5-F1
#
_cell.length_a   1.000
_cell.length_b   1.000
_cell.length_c   1.000
_cell.angle_alpha   90.00
_cell.angle_beta   90.00
_cell.angle_gamma   90.00
#
_symmetry.space_group_name_H-M   'P 1'
#
loop_
_entity.id
_entity.type
_entity.pdbx_description
1 polymer ?
#
loop_
_entity_poly.entity_id
_entity_poly.type
_entity_poly.pdbx_seq_one_letter_code
_entity_poly.pdbx_strand_id
1 'polypeptide(L)' 'MRELVVATTNQGKLKEIRQLLADMDIKITSLADYPGAPEVVEDGKTFAQNAIKKAATIALYTKKLTLGEDSGIQIKVLGN' A
#
# COMPACT_ATOMS: atom_id res chain seq x y z
N MET A 1 11.05 7.86 -16.19
CA MET A 1 10.58 6.80 -15.28
C MET A 1 10.20 7.39 -13.93
N ARG A 2 8.90 7.41 -13.61
CA ARG A 2 8.40 7.82 -12.28
C ARG A 2 8.51 6.63 -11.32
N GLU A 3 8.83 6.86 -10.05
CA GLU A 3 8.85 5.79 -9.05
C GLU A 3 7.55 5.82 -8.23
N LEU A 4 6.97 4.64 -8.00
CA LEU A 4 5.83 4.44 -7.12
C LEU A 4 6.20 3.42 -6.04
N VAL A 5 6.13 3.84 -4.78
CA VAL A 5 6.28 2.95 -3.63
C VAL A 5 4.92 2.35 -3.29
N VAL A 6 4.82 1.03 -3.23
CA VAL A 6 3.63 0.35 -2.69
C VAL A 6 3.86 0.10 -1.21
N ALA A 7 3.04 0.71 -0.36
CA ALA A 7 3.13 0.63 1.11
C ALA A 7 2.58 -0.71 1.65
N THR A 8 3.10 -1.83 1.13
CA THR A 8 2.71 -3.19 1.53
C THR A 8 3.94 -4.08 1.66
N THR A 9 3.88 -5.04 2.59
CA THR A 9 4.84 -6.16 2.70
C THR A 9 4.29 -7.43 2.06
N ASN A 10 3.02 -7.43 1.64
CA ASN A 10 2.35 -8.57 1.02
C ASN A 10 2.80 -8.76 -0.44
N GLN A 11 3.51 -9.87 -0.69
CA GLN A 11 4.05 -10.19 -2.01
C GLN A 11 2.96 -10.47 -3.06
N GLY A 12 1.82 -11.03 -2.66
CA GLY A 12 0.69 -11.28 -3.56
C GLY A 12 0.11 -9.98 -4.09
N LYS A 13 -0.16 -9.03 -3.19
CA LYS A 13 -0.66 -7.70 -3.56
C LYS A 13 0.33 -6.93 -4.43
N LEU A 14 1.62 -6.99 -4.10
CA LEU A 14 2.67 -6.37 -4.93
C LEU A 14 2.67 -6.94 -6.35
N LYS A 15 2.50 -8.25 -6.50
CA LYS A 15 2.40 -8.91 -7.81
C LYS A 15 1.17 -8.42 -8.59
N GLU A 16 0.00 -8.36 -7.95
CA GLU A 16 -1.24 -7.87 -8.56
C GLU A 16 -1.11 -6.41 -9.03
N ILE A 17 -0.57 -5.53 -8.18
CA ILE A 17 -0.37 -4.11 -8.52
C ILE A 17 0.62 -3.95 -9.67
N ARG A 18 1.72 -4.71 -9.68
CA ARG A 18 2.66 -4.73 -10.81
C ARG A 18 1.99 -5.15 -12.11
N GLN A 19 1.09 -6.12 -12.06
CA GLN A 19 0.35 -6.57 -13.22
C GLN A 19 -0.65 -5.52 -13.71
N LEU A 20 -1.39 -4.86 -12.78
CA LEU A 20 -2.35 -3.80 -13.12
C LEU A 20 -1.71 -2.57 -13.75
N LEU A 21 -0.44 -2.29 -13.41
CA LEU A 21 0.29 -1.11 -13.87
C LEU A 21 1.38 -1.44 -14.89
N ALA A 22 1.38 -2.65 -15.46
CA ALA A 22 2.45 -3.15 -16.33
C ALA A 22 2.67 -2.29 -17.59
N ASP A 23 1.61 -1.67 -18.12
CA ASP A 23 1.67 -0.86 -19.34
C ASP A 23 2.08 0.61 -19.08
N MET A 24 2.38 0.98 -17.83
CA MET A 24 2.80 2.33 -17.46
C MET A 24 4.33 2.44 -17.32
N ASP A 25 4.92 3.59 -17.69
CA ASP A 25 6.36 3.90 -17.43
C ASP A 25 6.61 4.27 -15.94
N ILE A 26 6.33 3.32 -15.05
CA ILE A 26 6.45 3.48 -13.60
C ILE A 26 7.30 2.34 -13.02
N LYS A 27 8.33 2.72 -12.27
CA LYS A 27 9.11 1.78 -11.45
C LYS A 27 8.37 1.52 -10.14
N ILE A 28 7.98 0.27 -9.90
CA ILE A 28 7.28 -0.14 -8.68
C ILE A 28 8.25 -0.73 -7.66
N THR A 29 8.41 -0.02 -6.53
CA THR A 29 9.13 -0.48 -5.33
C THR A 29 8.14 -0.77 -4.20
N SER A 30 8.59 -1.45 -3.15
CA SER A 30 7.76 -1.89 -2.03
C SER A 30 8.47 -1.65 -0.70
N LEU A 31 7.80 -1.92 0.43
CA LEU A 31 8.43 -1.79 1.75
C LEU A 31 9.64 -2.72 1.96
N ALA A 32 9.75 -3.81 1.19
CA ALA A 32 10.94 -4.66 1.21
C ALA A 32 12.22 -3.92 0.75
N ASP A 33 12.08 -2.86 -0.06
CA ASP A 33 13.19 -2.03 -0.52
C ASP A 33 13.60 -0.96 0.52
N TYR A 34 12.87 -0.86 1.64
CA TYR A 34 13.05 0.16 2.68
C TYR A 34 13.04 -0.48 4.08
N PRO A 35 14.13 -1.17 4.49
CA PRO A 35 14.17 -1.92 5.76
C PRO A 35 14.02 -1.06 7.03
N GLY A 36 14.16 0.26 6.93
CA GLY A 36 13.93 1.21 8.03
C GLY A 36 12.56 1.90 8.00
N ALA A 37 11.64 1.46 7.14
CA ALA A 37 10.31 2.05 7.06
C ALA A 37 9.56 1.87 8.39
N PRO A 38 8.82 2.89 8.85
CA PRO A 38 8.06 2.80 10.08
C PRO A 38 6.92 1.76 9.95
N GLU A 39 6.65 1.06 11.04
CA GLU A 39 5.46 0.23 11.14
C GLU A 39 4.20 1.12 11.14
N VAL A 40 3.21 0.75 10.32
CA VAL A 40 1.95 1.48 10.24
C VAL A 40 0.88 0.72 11.00
N VAL A 41 0.45 1.25 12.13
CA VAL A 41 -0.68 0.70 12.89
C VAL A 41 -1.98 0.95 12.13
N GLU A 42 -2.70 -0.12 11.80
CA GLU A 42 -3.96 -0.08 11.05
C GLU A 42 -5.17 -0.05 11.99
N ASP A 43 -5.39 1.09 12.63
CA ASP A 43 -6.45 1.34 13.62
C ASP A 43 -7.67 2.08 13.03
N GLY A 44 -7.73 2.24 11.71
CA GLY A 44 -8.84 2.83 11.01
C GLY A 44 -10.10 1.97 11.12
N LYS A 45 -11.27 2.62 11.09
CA LYS A 45 -12.57 1.96 11.10
C LYS A 45 -12.99 1.44 9.71
N THR A 46 -12.23 1.78 8.67
CA THR A 46 -12.51 1.42 7.28
C THR A 46 -11.20 1.12 6.55
N PHE A 47 -11.27 0.27 5.51
CA PHE A 47 -10.12 -0.01 4.64
C PHE A 47 -9.54 1.27 4.02
N ALA A 48 -10.40 2.22 3.63
CA ALA A 48 -9.95 3.49 3.07
C ALA A 48 -9.10 4.30 4.05
N GLN A 49 -9.46 4.34 5.34
CA GLN A 49 -8.68 5.01 6.37
C GLN A 49 -7.30 4.38 6.55
N ASN A 50 -7.23 3.04 6.60
CA ASN A 50 -5.97 2.31 6.70
C ASN A 50 -5.10 2.49 5.46
N ALA A 51 -5.68 2.42 4.27
CA ALA A 51 -4.98 2.65 3.01
C ALA A 51 -4.36 4.06 2.95
N ILE A 52 -5.12 5.09 3.32
CA ILE A 52 -4.64 6.48 3.40
C ILE A 52 -3.51 6.60 4.43
N LYS A 53 -3.68 6.02 5.63
CA LYS A 53 -2.67 6.07 6.69
C LYS A 53 -1.36 5.41 6.25
N LYS A 54 -1.43 4.24 5.61
CA LYS A 54 -0.26 3.56 5.01
C LYS A 54 0.42 4.42 3.95
N ALA A 55 -0.34 4.98 3.01
CA ALA A 55 0.20 5.85 1.97
C ALA A 55 0.91 7.07 2.57
N ALA A 56 0.25 7.79 3.48
CA ALA A 56 0.76 9.02 4.06
C ALA A 56 2.02 8.79 4.90
N THR A 57 2.02 7.80 5.79
CA THR A 57 3.16 7.51 6.66
C THR A 57 4.40 7.14 5.84
N ILE A 58 4.23 6.27 4.84
CA ILE A 58 5.35 5.82 4.00
C ILE A 58 5.80 6.91 3.02
N ALA A 59 4.89 7.74 2.49
CA ALA A 59 5.26 8.91 1.71
C ALA A 59 6.05 9.93 2.54
N LEU A 60 5.66 10.16 3.79
CA LEU A 60 6.37 11.06 4.70
C LEU A 60 7.78 10.56 5.03
N TYR A 61 7.95 9.25 5.17
CA TYR A 61 9.26 8.62 5.40
C TYR A 61 10.14 8.64 4.13
N THR A 62 9.63 8.16 2.99
CA THR A 62 10.41 7.99 1.76
C THR A 62 10.57 9.27 0.94
N LYS A 63 9.69 10.27 1.15
CA LYS A 63 9.53 11.46 0.29
C LYS A 63 9.19 11.14 -1.17
N LYS A 64 8.56 9.98 -1.41
CA LYS A 64 8.20 9.49 -2.75
C LYS A 64 6.69 9.35 -2.92
N LEU A 65 6.26 9.34 -4.19
CA LEU A 65 4.89 8.98 -4.52
C LEU A 65 4.61 7.56 -4.01
N THR A 66 3.56 7.43 -3.19
CA THR A 66 3.27 6.19 -2.48
C THR A 66 1.81 5.81 -2.66
N LEU A 67 1.58 4.55 -3.02
CA LEU A 67 0.27 3.91 -3.03
C LEU A 67 0.09 3.13 -1.73
N GLY A 68 -0.92 3.52 -0.95
CA GLY A 68 -1.44 2.71 0.15
C GLY A 68 -2.63 1.89 -0.31
N GLU A 69 -2.77 0.71 0.27
CA GLU A 69 -3.80 -0.25 -0.10
C GLU A 69 -4.27 -0.94 1.18
N ASP A 70 -5.56 -1.22 1.32
CA ASP A 70 -6.05 -2.10 2.38
C ASP A 70 -7.24 -2.89 1.86
N SER A 71 -7.35 -4.15 2.29
CA SER A 71 -8.31 -5.09 1.73
C SER A 71 -8.74 -6.10 2.79
N GLY A 72 -10.00 -6.52 2.72
CA GLY A 72 -10.51 -7.60 3.56
C GLY A 72 -11.77 -8.19 2.97
N ILE A 73 -12.39 -9.10 3.73
CA ILE A 73 -13.66 -9.71 3.39
C ILE A 73 -14.73 -9.09 4.28
N GLN A 74 -15.81 -8.61 3.66
CA GLN A 74 -17.00 -8.16 4.38
C GLN A 74 -18.14 -9.14 4.14
N ILE A 75 -18.72 -9.62 5.23
CA ILE A 75 -19.84 -10.56 5.21
C ILE A 75 -21.03 -9.83 5.83
N LYS A 76 -22.03 -9.50 4.99
CA LYS A 76 -23.18 -8.68 5.38
C LYS A 76 -23.91 -9.19 6.64
N VAL A 77 -24.05 -10.51 6.80
CA VAL A 77 -24.76 -11.10 7.96
C VAL A 77 -24.00 -10.94 9.28
N LEU A 78 -22.69 -10.67 9.24
CA LEU A 78 -21.87 -10.45 10.44
C LEU A 78 -21.91 -8.99 10.93
N GLY A 79 -22.52 -8.06 10.16
CA GLY A 79 -22.64 -6.65 10.55
C GLY A 79 -21.34 -5.85 10.45
N ASN A 80 -20.44 -6.27 9.55
CA ASN A 80 -19.14 -5.65 9.28
C ASN A 80 -19.20 -4.52 8.24
#